data_AF-A0A2N0TWZ0-F1
#
_entry.id   AF-A0A2N0TWZ0-F1
#
_cell.length_a   1.000
_cell.length_b   1.000
_cell.length_c   1.000
_cell.angle_alpha   90.00
_cell.angle_beta   90.00
_cell.angle_gamma   90.00
#
_symmetry.space_group_name_H-M   'P 1'
#
loop_
_entity.id
_entity.type
_entity.pdbx_description
1 polymer ?
#
loop_
_entity_poly.entity_id
_entity_poly.type
_entity_poly.pdbx_seq_one_letter_code
_entity_poly.pdbx_strand_id
1 'polypeptide(L)'
;MTEVDLKTELENLYCPITGQRVLDPEQFQPSPAMVFLFLHSYRYFGHLQEDLEEKFSEEFKDEDKHGELYLKLTEEVLKDEPNYLWLTYGGPPFGFASMCFDMGYKNKE
;
A
#
# COMPACT_ATOMS: atom_id res chain seq x y z
N MET A 1 12.41 -7.02 -9.50
CA MET A 1 11.61 -6.78 -8.29
C MET A 1 12.48 -7.11 -7.09
N THR A 2 12.79 -6.12 -6.26
CA THR A 2 13.65 -6.28 -5.09
C THR A 2 12.74 -6.44 -3.87
N GLU A 3 12.73 -7.62 -3.27
CA GLU A 3 11.95 -7.94 -2.08
C GLU A 3 12.80 -7.66 -0.83
N VAL A 4 12.29 -6.86 0.10
CA VAL A 4 12.97 -6.48 1.35
C VAL A 4 12.15 -7.01 2.53
N ASP A 5 12.69 -7.98 3.25
CA ASP A 5 12.07 -8.56 4.46
C ASP A 5 12.38 -7.68 5.68
N LEU A 6 11.39 -6.88 6.10
CA LEU A 6 11.48 -5.97 7.24
C LEU A 6 11.09 -6.71 8.53
N LYS A 7 12.09 -7.19 9.28
CA LYS A 7 11.88 -7.66 10.66
C LYS A 7 11.51 -6.49 11.58
N THR A 8 10.21 -6.32 11.79
CA THR A 8 9.55 -5.87 13.04
C THR A 8 10.01 -4.56 13.71
N GLU A 9 10.06 -3.45 12.97
CA GLU A 9 9.82 -2.11 13.55
C GLU A 9 8.92 -1.28 12.63
N LEU A 10 7.63 -1.68 12.54
CA LEU A 10 6.64 -0.98 11.70
C LEU A 10 6.40 0.46 12.12
N GLU A 11 6.55 0.72 13.41
CA GLU A 11 6.49 2.04 14.00
C GLU A 11 7.57 2.97 13.41
N ASN A 12 8.67 2.44 12.87
CA ASN A 12 9.74 3.25 12.28
C ASN A 12 9.76 3.17 10.75
N LEU A 13 8.65 2.78 10.12
CA LEU A 13 8.55 2.79 8.68
C LEU A 13 8.28 4.20 8.16
N TYR A 14 9.20 4.70 7.33
CA TYR A 14 9.09 5.98 6.67
C TYR A 14 8.91 5.80 5.16
N CYS A 15 8.11 6.66 4.56
CA CYS A 15 7.93 6.71 3.12
C CYS A 15 9.26 7.15 2.50
N PRO A 16 9.82 6.38 1.55
CA PRO A 16 11.15 6.68 0.98
C PRO A 16 11.17 7.95 0.13
N ILE A 17 10.01 8.46 -0.28
CA ILE A 17 9.87 9.66 -1.11
C ILE A 17 9.68 10.91 -0.26
N THR A 18 8.72 10.89 0.66
CA THR A 18 8.35 12.08 1.44
C THR A 18 9.08 12.16 2.78
N GLY A 19 9.69 11.07 3.24
CA GLY A 19 10.25 10.96 4.59
C GLY A 19 9.19 10.93 5.70
N GLN A 20 7.89 10.95 5.36
CA GLN A 20 6.81 10.90 6.33
C GLN A 20 6.68 9.49 6.91
N ARG A 21 6.34 9.43 8.20
CA ARG A 21 6.05 8.16 8.86
C ARG A 21 4.79 7.55 8.24
N VAL A 22 4.85 6.27 7.93
CA VAL A 22 3.80 5.57 7.19
C VAL A 22 2.71 5.03 8.13
N LEU A 23 3.10 4.59 9.31
CA LEU A 23 2.22 4.06 10.34
C LEU A 23 2.53 4.80 11.63
N ASP A 24 1.77 5.86 11.93
CA ASP A 24 1.80 6.44 13.26
C ASP A 24 0.80 5.68 14.17
N PRO A 25 1.23 5.18 15.34
CA PRO A 25 0.36 4.45 16.27
C PRO A 25 -0.81 5.28 16.80
N GLU A 26 -0.70 6.61 16.81
CA GLU A 26 -1.74 7.50 17.32
C GLU A 26 -2.72 7.92 16.23
N GLN A 27 -2.27 8.05 14.97
CA GLN A 27 -3.10 8.45 13.83
C GLN A 27 -2.59 7.86 12.51
N PHE A 28 -3.41 7.05 11.84
CA PHE A 28 -3.06 6.60 10.49
C PHE A 28 -3.06 7.79 9.51
N GLN A 29 -1.88 8.21 9.07
CA GLN A 29 -1.68 9.26 8.06
C GLN A 29 -0.84 8.70 6.92
N PRO A 30 -1.48 8.12 5.88
CA PRO A 30 -0.75 7.58 4.75
C PRO A 30 0.00 8.70 4.02
N SER A 31 1.24 8.43 3.63
CA SER A 31 2.02 9.36 2.79
C SER A 31 1.24 9.68 1.51
N PRO A 32 1.29 10.91 0.98
CA PRO A 32 0.63 11.23 -0.30
C PRO A 32 1.27 10.49 -1.49
N ALA A 33 2.46 9.91 -1.31
CA ALA A 33 3.06 9.01 -2.29
C ALA A 33 2.61 7.55 -2.11
N MET A 34 1.81 7.21 -1.10
CA MET A 34 1.29 5.86 -0.89
C MET A 34 0.10 5.62 -1.81
N VAL A 35 0.26 4.60 -2.65
CA VAL A 35 -0.77 4.14 -3.60
C VAL A 35 -1.78 3.23 -2.89
N PHE A 36 -1.30 2.29 -2.08
CA PHE A 36 -2.17 1.44 -1.27
C PHE A 36 -1.48 0.89 -0.02
N LEU A 37 -2.30 0.48 0.96
CA LEU A 37 -1.97 -0.42 2.05
C LEU A 37 -2.99 -1.56 2.08
N PHE A 38 -2.55 -2.79 1.82
CA PHE A 38 -3.40 -3.98 1.83
C PHE A 38 -3.06 -4.91 3.00
N LEU A 39 -4.06 -5.23 3.80
CA LEU A 39 -3.95 -6.10 4.97
C LEU A 39 -4.39 -7.52 4.57
N HIS A 40 -3.43 -8.43 4.36
CA HIS A 40 -3.72 -9.77 3.84
C HIS A 40 -4.59 -10.60 4.77
N SER A 41 -4.42 -10.46 6.08
CA SER A 41 -5.19 -11.21 7.07
C SER A 41 -6.69 -10.90 7.03
N TYR A 42 -7.06 -9.69 6.63
CA TYR A 42 -8.45 -9.24 6.50
C TYR A 42 -8.91 -9.16 5.04
N ARG A 43 -7.99 -9.39 4.09
CA ARG A 43 -8.17 -9.15 2.64
C ARG A 43 -8.77 -7.77 2.35
N TYR A 44 -8.27 -6.74 3.03
CA TYR A 44 -8.87 -5.41 3.05
C TYR A 44 -7.84 -4.31 2.78
N PHE A 45 -8.23 -3.25 2.09
CA PHE A 45 -7.43 -2.05 1.89
C PHE A 45 -7.55 -1.10 3.08
N GLY A 46 -6.49 -0.99 3.90
CA GLY A 46 -6.40 0.06 4.92
C GLY A 46 -6.17 1.46 4.33
N HIS A 47 -5.70 1.51 3.08
CA HIS A 47 -5.58 2.73 2.27
C HIS A 47 -5.59 2.35 0.78
N LEU A 48 -6.25 3.16 -0.04
CA LEU A 48 -6.11 3.17 -1.48
C LEU A 48 -6.13 4.64 -1.94
N GLN A 49 -5.29 4.99 -2.89
CA GLN A 49 -5.23 6.37 -3.39
C GLN A 49 -6.54 6.74 -4.09
N GLU A 50 -7.00 7.98 -3.88
CA GLU A 50 -8.34 8.44 -4.31
C GLU A 50 -8.62 8.19 -5.81
N ASP A 51 -7.63 8.36 -6.68
CA ASP A 51 -7.76 8.14 -8.12
C ASP A 51 -8.02 6.66 -8.47
N LEU A 52 -7.41 5.74 -7.72
CA LEU A 52 -7.67 4.30 -7.85
C LEU A 52 -9.00 3.91 -7.17
N GLU A 53 -9.34 4.51 -6.03
CA GLU A 53 -10.65 4.32 -5.38
C GLU A 53 -11.79 4.74 -6.31
N GLU A 54 -11.69 5.90 -6.96
CA GLU A 54 -12.68 6.37 -7.93
C GLU A 54 -12.78 5.44 -9.15
N LYS A 55 -11.62 5.08 -9.71
CA LYS A 55 -11.53 4.21 -10.90
C LYS A 55 -12.11 2.82 -10.67
N PHE A 56 -11.94 2.25 -9.47
CA PHE A 56 -12.40 0.91 -9.10
C PHE A 56 -13.49 0.96 -8.01
N SER A 57 -14.31 2.01 -8.02
CA SER A 57 -15.26 2.29 -6.93
C SER A 57 -16.33 1.23 -6.72
N GLU A 58 -16.66 0.42 -7.73
CA GLU A 58 -17.59 -0.70 -7.57
C GLU A 58 -16.93 -1.87 -6.81
N GLU A 59 -15.68 -2.19 -7.14
CA GLU A 59 -14.92 -3.23 -6.44
C GLU A 59 -14.48 -2.78 -5.04
N PHE A 60 -14.19 -1.50 -4.83
CA PHE A 60 -13.75 -0.95 -3.54
C PHE A 60 -14.89 -0.72 -2.54
N LYS A 61 -16.15 -0.60 -2.99
CA LYS A 61 -17.30 -0.50 -2.05
C LYS A 61 -17.73 -1.86 -1.51
N ASP A 62 -17.28 -2.94 -2.14
CA ASP A 62 -17.64 -4.31 -1.81
C ASP A 62 -16.42 -4.99 -1.18
N GLU A 63 -16.39 -5.08 0.15
CA GLU A 63 -15.25 -5.62 0.90
C GLU A 63 -14.88 -7.05 0.47
N ASP A 64 -15.85 -7.85 0.02
CA ASP A 64 -15.61 -9.21 -0.48
C ASP A 64 -14.76 -9.23 -1.76
N LYS A 65 -14.77 -8.13 -2.53
CA LYS A 65 -13.98 -7.95 -3.75
C LYS A 65 -12.61 -7.35 -3.53
N HIS A 66 -12.29 -6.85 -2.33
CA HIS A 66 -10.99 -6.21 -2.06
C HIS A 66 -9.80 -7.11 -2.38
N GLY A 67 -9.92 -8.41 -2.12
CA GLY A 67 -8.88 -9.36 -2.50
C GLY A 67 -8.72 -9.55 -4.02
N GLU A 68 -9.80 -9.48 -4.79
CA GLU A 68 -9.74 -9.53 -6.25
C GLU A 68 -9.19 -8.22 -6.83
N LEU A 69 -9.62 -7.09 -6.28
CA LEU A 69 -9.10 -5.76 -6.63
C LEU A 69 -7.60 -5.67 -6.37
N TYR A 70 -7.11 -6.22 -5.24
CA TYR A 70 -5.69 -6.29 -4.95
C TYR A 70 -4.91 -7.06 -6.03
N LEU A 71 -5.39 -8.23 -6.46
CA LEU A 71 -4.76 -9.00 -7.53
C LEU A 71 -4.78 -8.23 -8.85
N LYS A 72 -5.92 -7.62 -9.21
CA LYS A 72 -6.05 -6.78 -10.42
C LYS A 72 -5.05 -5.61 -10.41
N LEU A 73 -4.96 -4.88 -9.29
CA LEU A 73 -4.01 -3.78 -9.15
C LEU A 73 -2.57 -4.25 -9.31
N THR A 74 -2.22 -5.34 -8.63
CA THR A 74 -0.83 -5.80 -8.53
C THR A 74 -0.34 -6.59 -9.74
N GLU A 75 -1.23 -7.30 -10.44
CA GLU A 75 -0.89 -8.16 -11.57
C GLU A 75 -1.17 -7.54 -12.94
N GLU A 76 -2.11 -6.60 -13.03
CA GLU A 76 -2.54 -6.00 -14.30
C GLU A 76 -2.24 -4.49 -14.38
N VAL A 77 -2.48 -3.74 -13.29
CA VAL A 77 -2.41 -2.26 -13.35
C VAL A 77 -1.00 -1.75 -13.06
N LEU A 78 -0.32 -2.30 -12.05
CA LEU A 78 0.93 -1.75 -11.52
C LEU A 78 2.17 -2.61 -11.85
N LYS A 79 1.98 -3.83 -12.36
CA LYS A 79 3.04 -4.84 -12.49
C LYS A 79 4.24 -4.40 -13.32
N ASP A 80 4.01 -3.67 -14.41
CA ASP A 80 5.03 -3.27 -15.37
C ASP A 80 5.39 -1.78 -15.26
N GLU A 81 4.85 -1.09 -14.25
CA GLU A 81 5.05 0.34 -14.04
C GLU A 81 6.34 0.57 -13.22
N PRO A 82 7.39 1.17 -13.81
CA PRO A 82 8.73 1.21 -13.22
C PRO A 82 8.85 2.13 -12.01
N ASN A 83 7.85 2.99 -11.80
CA ASN A 83 7.86 4.00 -10.75
C ASN A 83 7.23 3.52 -9.44
N TYR A 84 6.74 2.28 -9.34
CA TYR A 84 6.16 1.82 -8.09
C TYR A 84 7.13 0.97 -7.26
N LEU A 85 7.25 1.31 -5.99
CA LEU A 85 7.95 0.50 -5.00
C LEU A 85 6.93 -0.27 -4.18
N TRP A 86 6.98 -1.59 -4.28
CA TRP A 86 6.18 -2.49 -3.47
C TRP A 86 7.02 -3.06 -2.34
N LEU A 87 6.53 -2.88 -1.11
CA LEU A 87 7.05 -3.51 0.10
C LEU A 87 6.00 -4.43 0.72
N THR A 88 6.38 -5.67 1.01
CA THR A 88 5.55 -6.59 1.81
C THR A 88 6.24 -6.79 3.13
N TYR A 89 5.50 -6.66 4.23
CA TYR A 89 6.03 -6.84 5.58
C TYR A 89 5.07 -7.67 6.42
N GLY A 90 5.58 -8.15 7.54
CA GLY A 90 4.83 -8.97 8.47
C GLY A 90 5.25 -10.42 8.44
N GLY A 91 4.72 -11.18 9.39
CA GLY A 91 5.11 -12.56 9.63
C GLY A 91 4.33 -13.14 10.80
N PRO A 92 4.42 -14.46 11.01
CA PRO A 92 3.71 -15.10 12.10
C PRO A 92 4.13 -14.50 13.46
N PRO A 93 3.19 -14.21 14.38
CA PRO A 93 1.73 -14.42 14.32
C PRO A 93 0.91 -13.20 13.82
N PHE A 94 1.55 -12.07 13.50
CA PHE A 94 0.88 -10.76 13.42
C PHE A 94 0.27 -10.42 12.05
N GLY A 95 0.33 -11.33 11.09
CA GLY A 95 -0.23 -11.15 9.74
C GLY A 95 0.75 -10.51 8.76
N PHE A 96 0.34 -10.46 7.48
CA PHE A 96 1.10 -9.85 6.39
C PHE A 96 0.37 -8.61 5.88
N ALA A 97 1.13 -7.60 5.43
CA ALA A 97 0.61 -6.44 4.75
C ALA A 97 1.52 -6.02 3.59
N SER A 98 0.90 -5.52 2.53
CA SER A 98 1.57 -4.98 1.34
C SER A 98 1.35 -3.48 1.28
N MET A 99 2.40 -2.73 0.99
CA MET A 99 2.35 -1.31 0.67
C MET A 99 2.92 -1.07 -0.71
N CYS A 100 2.37 -0.08 -1.42
CA CYS A 100 2.92 0.41 -2.67
C CYS A 100 3.09 1.92 -2.60
N PHE A 101 4.24 2.42 -3.08
CA PHE A 101 4.57 3.83 -3.15
C PHE A 101 4.87 4.24 -4.59
N ASP A 102 4.34 5.38 -5.02
CA ASP A 102 4.72 6.06 -6.26
C ASP A 102 6.04 6.81 -6.07
N MET A 103 7.11 6.26 -6.64
CA MET A 103 8.45 6.84 -6.65
C MET A 103 8.58 8.01 -7.62
N GLY A 104 7.62 8.18 -8.54
CA GLY A 104 7.50 9.32 -9.43
C GLY A 104 6.78 10.52 -8.79
N TYR A 105 6.26 10.38 -7.56
CA TYR A 105 5.54 11.43 -6.87
C TYR A 105 6.41 12.68 -6.70
N LYS A 106 5.97 13.78 -7.33
CA LYS A 106 6.56 15.10 -7.12
C LYS A 106 5.66 15.83 -6.13
N ASN A 107 6.21 16.25 -4.99
CA ASN A 107 5.52 17.19 -4.10
C ASN A 107 5.00 18.35 -4.97
N LYS A 108 3.69 18.50 -5.04
CA LYS A 108 3.09 19.69 -5.65
C LYS A 108 3.46 20.85 -4.71
N GLU A 109 4.42 21.68 -5.13
CA GLU A 109 4.74 22.96 -4.49
C GLU A 109 3.54 23.92 -4.54
#